data_AF-A0A3A9VS90-F1
#
_entry.id   AF-A0A3A9VS90-F1
#
_cell.length_a   1.000
_cell.length_b   1.000
_cell.length_c   1.000
_cell.angle_alpha   90.00
_cell.angle_beta   90.00
_cell.angle_gamma   90.00
#
_symmetry.space_group_name_H-M   'P 1'
#
loop_
_entity.id
_entity.type
_entity.pdbx_description
1 polymer ?
#
loop_
_entity_poly.entity_id
_entity_poly.type
_entity_poly.pdbx_seq_one_letter_code
_entity_poly.pdbx_strand_id
1 'polypeptide(L)'
;MRKFSFLVVLLFLTSFTVVTIQFSAEQIVNKTIENAGGSKFDKASIRFTFRGKEYRSVRSNGNYQLERFMSSTDGVVHDILNNSGLSRSMENCTVKVVDSMVTKISDGVNSVHYFANLPYGLNAPAVNKELVGESKVNNISYYKIKVTFDQEGGGTDFEDEFMYWIHKENFTIDYLAYKYAVDGGGIRFREAYNPRVINGIRFVDYKNYKTDNLSTSLSKLDVMFEKEQLKLLSKIEIEDIYVYLERDCC
;
A
#
# COMPACT_ATOMS: atom_id res chain seq x y z
N MET A 1 14.90 56.92 -59.41
CA MET A 1 14.16 55.65 -59.20
C MET A 1 14.83 54.89 -58.05
N ARG A 2 14.26 54.95 -56.83
CA ARG A 2 14.81 54.29 -55.63
C ARG A 2 13.96 53.04 -55.36
N LYS A 3 14.53 51.85 -55.55
CA LYS A 3 13.86 50.57 -55.29
C LYS A 3 13.84 50.31 -53.78
N PHE A 4 12.66 50.37 -53.17
CA PHE A 4 12.45 49.90 -51.79
C PHE A 4 12.41 48.37 -51.80
N SER A 5 13.38 47.74 -51.14
CA SER A 5 13.36 46.29 -50.92
C SER A 5 12.60 46.02 -49.62
N PHE A 6 11.43 45.38 -49.74
CA PHE A 6 10.64 44.90 -48.60
C PHE A 6 11.29 43.62 -48.08
N LEU A 7 11.90 43.69 -46.89
CA LEU A 7 12.37 42.53 -46.15
C LEU A 7 11.19 41.97 -45.34
N VAL A 8 10.57 40.89 -45.84
CA VAL A 8 9.54 40.14 -45.10
C VAL A 8 10.25 39.24 -44.09
N VAL A 9 10.21 39.62 -42.81
CA VAL A 9 10.68 38.79 -41.70
C VAL A 9 9.57 37.78 -41.37
N LEU A 10 9.77 36.52 -41.77
CA LEU A 10 8.87 35.42 -41.45
C LEU A 10 9.16 34.97 -40.00
N LEU A 11 8.32 35.39 -39.05
CA LEU A 11 8.37 34.87 -37.67
C LEU A 11 7.83 33.43 -37.67
N PHE A 12 8.75 32.46 -37.58
CA PHE A 12 8.40 31.07 -37.28
C PHE A 12 7.99 30.97 -35.81
N LEU A 13 6.67 31.05 -35.55
CA LEU A 13 6.08 30.63 -34.28
C LEU A 13 6.18 29.10 -34.18
N THR A 14 7.25 28.61 -33.58
CA THR A 14 7.36 27.20 -33.20
C THR A 14 6.42 26.97 -32.02
N SER A 15 5.25 26.39 -32.28
CA SER A 15 4.38 25.88 -31.21
C SER A 15 5.09 24.70 -30.54
N PHE A 16 5.73 24.94 -29.40
CA PHE A 16 6.15 23.87 -28.51
C PHE A 16 4.88 23.22 -27.95
N THR A 17 4.43 22.15 -28.59
CA THR A 17 3.46 21.24 -27.98
C THR A 17 4.20 20.50 -26.87
N VAL A 18 4.00 20.93 -25.63
CA VAL A 18 4.46 20.17 -24.46
C VAL A 18 3.68 18.87 -24.47
N VAL A 19 4.32 17.79 -24.92
CA VAL A 19 3.77 16.44 -24.83
C VAL A 19 3.70 16.10 -23.35
N THR A 20 2.52 16.20 -22.77
CA THR A 20 2.26 15.74 -21.40
C THR A 20 2.28 14.22 -21.43
N ILE A 21 3.34 13.61 -20.91
CA ILE A 21 3.40 12.17 -20.70
C ILE A 21 2.34 11.80 -19.66
N GLN A 22 1.26 11.17 -20.10
CA GLN A 22 0.24 10.64 -19.21
C GLN A 22 0.59 9.18 -18.89
N PHE A 23 0.95 8.91 -17.63
CA PHE A 23 1.22 7.55 -17.19
C PHE A 23 -0.07 6.74 -17.07
N SER A 24 -0.02 5.47 -17.42
CA SER A 24 -1.09 4.52 -17.10
C SER A 24 -1.11 4.18 -15.61
N ALA A 25 -2.22 3.63 -15.10
CA ALA A 25 -2.31 3.16 -13.71
C ALA A 25 -1.19 2.17 -13.37
N GLU A 26 -0.90 1.25 -14.29
CA GLU A 26 0.17 0.26 -14.18
C GLU A 26 1.55 0.92 -14.07
N GLN A 27 1.84 1.92 -14.91
CA GLN A 27 3.12 2.65 -14.85
C GLN A 27 3.26 3.45 -13.54
N ILE A 28 2.18 4.06 -13.05
CA ILE A 28 2.18 4.79 -11.78
C ILE A 28 2.46 3.84 -10.62
N VAL A 29 1.76 2.71 -10.54
CA VAL A 29 1.95 1.70 -9.48
C VAL A 29 3.35 1.09 -9.54
N ASN A 30 3.86 0.76 -10.73
CA ASN A 30 5.22 0.22 -10.89
C ASN A 30 6.30 1.20 -10.42
N LYS A 31 6.17 2.49 -10.76
CA LYS A 31 7.07 3.53 -10.25
C LYS A 31 6.99 3.67 -8.73
N THR A 32 5.79 3.54 -8.17
CA THR A 32 5.56 3.60 -6.72
C THR A 32 6.24 2.44 -6.01
N ILE A 33 6.13 1.23 -6.56
CA ILE A 33 6.79 0.02 -6.03
C ILE A 33 8.31 0.15 -6.12
N GLU A 34 8.84 0.56 -7.28
CA GLU A 34 10.27 0.75 -7.46
C GLU A 34 10.84 1.76 -6.46
N ASN A 35 10.17 2.90 -6.30
CA ASN A 35 10.55 3.93 -5.33
C ASN A 35 10.50 3.44 -3.87
N ALA A 36 9.57 2.55 -3.52
CA ALA A 36 9.43 2.04 -2.17
C ALA A 36 10.41 0.91 -1.82
N GLY A 37 11.09 0.31 -2.79
CA GLY A 37 12.06 -0.75 -2.56
C GLY A 37 12.20 -1.72 -3.73
N GLY A 38 11.23 -1.75 -4.65
CA GLY A 38 11.26 -2.55 -5.86
C GLY A 38 11.49 -4.04 -5.58
N SER A 39 12.39 -4.65 -6.34
CA SER A 39 12.76 -6.06 -6.19
C SER A 39 13.40 -6.44 -4.85
N LYS A 40 13.79 -5.46 -4.01
CA LYS A 40 14.33 -5.78 -2.68
C LYS A 40 13.32 -6.49 -1.79
N PHE A 41 12.02 -6.23 -1.97
CA PHE A 41 10.97 -6.93 -1.23
C PHE A 41 10.98 -8.45 -1.46
N ASP A 42 11.41 -8.91 -2.63
CA ASP A 42 11.46 -10.34 -2.99
C ASP A 42 12.57 -11.11 -2.29
N LYS A 43 13.60 -10.40 -1.78
CA LYS A 43 14.80 -10.96 -1.14
C LYS A 43 14.96 -10.54 0.32
N ALA A 44 14.00 -9.80 0.87
CA ALA A 44 14.08 -9.24 2.21
C ALA A 44 13.50 -10.18 3.26
N SER A 45 14.24 -10.36 4.36
CA SER A 45 13.66 -10.70 5.65
C SER A 45 13.36 -9.43 6.42
N ILE A 46 12.10 -9.23 6.79
CA ILE A 46 11.64 -8.03 7.49
C ILE A 46 11.10 -8.46 8.85
N ARG A 47 11.50 -7.78 9.92
CA ARG A 47 10.93 -7.91 11.26
C ARG A 47 10.44 -6.55 11.73
N PHE A 48 9.31 -6.50 12.41
CA PHE A 48 8.79 -5.29 13.05
C PHE A 48 7.84 -5.64 14.18
N THR A 49 7.60 -4.68 15.06
CA THR A 49 6.60 -4.75 16.12
C THR A 49 5.36 -3.95 15.70
N PHE A 50 4.17 -4.51 15.93
CA PHE A 50 2.90 -3.82 15.72
C PHE A 50 1.92 -4.15 16.86
N ARG A 51 1.50 -3.12 17.60
CA ARG A 51 0.56 -3.24 18.74
C ARG A 51 0.96 -4.33 19.74
N GLY A 52 2.24 -4.35 20.11
CA GLY A 52 2.81 -5.30 21.08
C GLY A 52 2.97 -6.74 20.57
N LYS A 53 2.84 -6.97 19.26
CA LYS A 53 3.09 -8.27 18.62
C LYS A 53 4.26 -8.15 17.66
N GLU A 54 5.07 -9.20 17.58
CA GLU A 54 6.17 -9.23 16.63
C GLU A 54 5.72 -9.90 15.33
N TYR A 55 6.20 -9.35 14.22
CA TYR A 55 5.94 -9.86 12.88
C TYR A 55 7.27 -10.09 12.19
N ARG A 56 7.35 -11.19 11.44
CA ARG A 56 8.50 -11.51 10.60
C ARG A 56 8.01 -11.99 9.24
N SER A 57 8.62 -11.51 8.17
CA SER A 57 8.40 -12.06 6.83
C SER A 57 9.71 -12.48 6.21
N VAL A 58 9.68 -13.57 5.45
CA VAL A 58 10.75 -14.00 4.54
C VAL A 58 10.11 -14.26 3.19
N ARG A 59 10.75 -13.79 2.12
CA ARG A 59 10.35 -14.07 0.74
C ARG A 59 11.55 -14.60 -0.02
N SER A 60 11.31 -15.56 -0.91
CA SER A 60 12.31 -16.10 -1.82
C SER A 60 11.63 -16.68 -3.05
N ASN A 61 11.80 -16.02 -4.20
CA ASN A 61 11.39 -16.51 -5.53
C ASN A 61 9.95 -17.07 -5.60
N GLY A 62 8.97 -16.30 -5.09
CA GLY A 62 7.55 -16.68 -5.10
C GLY A 62 7.10 -17.51 -3.88
N ASN A 63 8.02 -18.05 -3.11
CA ASN A 63 7.72 -18.58 -1.78
C ASN A 63 7.72 -17.45 -0.76
N TYR A 64 6.76 -17.48 0.16
CA TYR A 64 6.69 -16.55 1.27
C TYR A 64 6.43 -17.28 2.58
N GLN A 65 6.92 -16.69 3.66
CA GLN A 65 6.58 -17.06 5.01
C GLN A 65 6.29 -15.80 5.81
N LEU A 66 5.06 -15.67 6.29
CA LEU A 66 4.58 -14.59 7.13
C LEU A 66 4.37 -15.13 8.53
N GLU A 67 4.99 -14.51 9.52
CA GLU A 67 4.96 -14.95 10.89
C GLU A 67 4.41 -13.86 11.80
N ARG A 68 3.77 -14.29 12.87
CA ARG A 68 3.29 -13.44 13.96
C ARG A 68 3.53 -14.12 15.30
N PHE A 69 4.13 -13.40 16.24
CA PHE A 69 4.37 -13.85 17.60
C PHE A 69 3.56 -12.98 18.57
N MET A 70 2.91 -13.63 19.54
CA MET A 70 2.19 -12.93 20.60
C MET A 70 2.25 -13.69 21.92
N SER A 71 2.33 -12.96 23.02
CA SER A 71 2.22 -13.53 24.36
C SER A 71 0.76 -13.88 24.68
N SER A 72 0.56 -15.03 25.31
CA SER A 72 -0.71 -15.53 25.87
C SER A 72 -0.49 -15.93 27.34
N THR A 73 -1.57 -16.21 28.06
CA THR A 73 -1.52 -16.80 29.41
C THR A 73 -0.81 -18.16 29.42
N ASP A 74 -0.95 -18.91 28.33
CA ASP A 74 -0.41 -20.26 28.17
C ASP A 74 0.95 -20.30 27.47
N GLY A 75 1.59 -19.13 27.33
CA GLY A 75 2.90 -18.98 26.69
C GLY A 75 2.91 -18.20 25.38
N VAL A 76 3.98 -18.35 24.59
CA VAL A 76 4.12 -17.66 23.29
C VAL A 76 3.37 -18.42 22.21
N VAL A 77 2.44 -17.72 21.54
CA VAL A 77 1.76 -18.19 20.33
C VAL A 77 2.55 -17.73 19.11
N HIS A 78 2.87 -18.67 18.24
CA HIS A 78 3.54 -18.42 16.97
C HIS A 78 2.67 -18.91 15.81
N ASP A 79 2.21 -17.96 14.99
CA ASP A 79 1.47 -18.23 13.76
C ASP A 79 2.42 -18.11 12.57
N ILE A 80 2.36 -19.09 11.66
CA ILE A 80 3.08 -19.08 10.38
C ILE A 80 2.05 -19.27 9.27
N LEU A 81 2.00 -18.32 8.34
CA LEU A 81 1.22 -18.36 7.11
C LEU A 81 2.18 -18.38 5.91
N ASN A 82 2.11 -19.42 5.09
CA ASN A 82 2.94 -19.58 3.90
C ASN A 82 2.10 -20.14 2.73
N ASN A 83 2.76 -20.47 1.61
CA ASN A 83 2.10 -21.05 0.44
C ASN A 83 1.34 -22.38 0.72
N SER A 84 1.64 -23.09 1.80
CA SER A 84 0.97 -24.32 2.22
C SER A 84 -0.19 -24.11 3.21
N GLY A 85 -0.39 -22.88 3.68
CA GLY A 85 -1.46 -22.51 4.60
C GLY A 85 -0.96 -22.08 5.98
N LEU A 86 -1.88 -22.11 6.95
CA LEU A 86 -1.63 -21.70 8.33
C LEU A 86 -1.12 -22.87 9.18
N SER A 87 -0.08 -22.61 9.97
CA SER A 87 0.30 -23.43 11.11
C SER A 87 0.45 -22.57 12.37
N ARG A 88 0.16 -23.17 13.53
CA ARG A 88 0.28 -22.52 14.84
C ARG A 88 1.05 -23.41 15.79
N SER A 89 1.93 -22.81 16.58
CA SER A 89 2.51 -23.44 17.75
C SER A 89 2.28 -22.61 19.01
N MET A 90 2.28 -23.27 20.17
CA MET A 90 2.29 -22.66 21.49
C MET A 90 3.44 -23.28 22.29
N GLU A 91 4.32 -22.47 22.86
CA GLU A 91 5.52 -22.95 23.57
C GLU A 91 6.32 -23.98 22.74
N ASN A 92 6.47 -23.71 21.44
CA ASN A 92 7.13 -24.56 20.44
C ASN A 92 6.47 -25.93 20.16
N CYS A 93 5.29 -26.21 20.72
CA CYS A 93 4.48 -27.37 20.36
C CYS A 93 3.44 -26.99 19.30
N THR A 94 3.40 -27.72 18.19
CA THR A 94 2.38 -27.53 17.15
C THR A 94 0.98 -27.82 17.69
N VAL A 95 0.03 -26.92 17.43
CA VAL A 95 -1.35 -27.03 17.90
C VAL A 95 -2.29 -27.06 16.71
N LYS A 96 -3.26 -27.97 16.74
CA LYS A 96 -4.31 -28.02 15.72
C LYS A 96 -5.23 -26.80 15.87
N VAL A 97 -5.28 -25.98 14.82
CA VAL A 97 -6.25 -24.89 14.71
C VAL A 97 -7.57 -25.50 14.21
N VAL A 98 -8.68 -25.18 14.87
CA VAL A 98 -10.02 -25.58 14.39
C VAL A 98 -10.32 -24.85 13.09
N ASP A 99 -10.94 -25.54 12.13
CA ASP A 99 -11.15 -25.03 10.76
C ASP A 99 -11.82 -23.65 10.74
N SER A 100 -12.77 -23.40 11.64
CA SER A 100 -13.48 -22.12 11.78
C SER A 100 -12.58 -20.93 12.16
N MET A 101 -11.37 -21.17 12.67
CA MET A 101 -10.41 -20.15 13.07
C MET A 101 -9.29 -19.95 12.06
N VAL A 102 -9.10 -20.88 11.11
CA VAL A 102 -7.99 -20.83 10.15
C VAL A 102 -8.02 -19.54 9.36
N THR A 103 -9.14 -19.22 8.73
CA THR A 103 -9.31 -17.99 7.93
C THR A 103 -9.04 -16.73 8.75
N LYS A 104 -9.71 -16.58 9.90
CA LYS A 104 -9.54 -15.42 10.78
C LYS A 104 -8.09 -15.20 11.23
N ILE A 105 -7.36 -16.27 11.54
CA ILE A 105 -5.96 -16.17 11.95
C ILE A 105 -5.10 -15.79 10.75
N SER A 106 -5.27 -16.48 9.62
CA SER A 106 -4.55 -16.19 8.36
C SER A 106 -4.73 -14.73 7.94
N ASP A 107 -5.96 -14.21 7.91
CA ASP A 107 -6.26 -12.84 7.51
C ASP A 107 -5.61 -11.84 8.48
N GLY A 108 -5.63 -12.15 9.78
CA GLY A 108 -4.98 -11.33 10.80
C GLY A 108 -3.45 -11.34 10.76
N VAL A 109 -2.82 -12.32 10.11
CA VAL A 109 -1.38 -12.35 9.82
C VAL A 109 -1.12 -11.62 8.50
N ASN A 110 -1.84 -12.00 7.44
CA ASN A 110 -1.65 -11.48 6.09
C ASN A 110 -1.87 -9.97 6.01
N SER A 111 -2.98 -9.46 6.57
CA SER A 111 -3.34 -8.03 6.48
C SER A 111 -2.26 -7.12 7.06
N VAL A 112 -1.68 -7.46 8.21
CA VAL A 112 -0.64 -6.63 8.84
C VAL A 112 0.63 -6.61 7.97
N HIS A 113 1.04 -7.77 7.45
CA HIS A 113 2.17 -7.86 6.52
C HIS A 113 1.91 -7.15 5.20
N TYR A 114 0.69 -7.20 4.68
CA TYR A 114 0.30 -6.50 3.46
C TYR A 114 0.41 -4.98 3.65
N PHE A 115 -0.17 -4.43 4.72
CA PHE A 115 -0.12 -3.00 5.00
C PHE A 115 1.30 -2.50 5.31
N ALA A 116 2.08 -3.25 6.08
CA ALA A 116 3.45 -2.87 6.42
C ALA A 116 4.39 -2.83 5.19
N ASN A 117 4.06 -3.61 4.15
CA ASN A 117 4.85 -3.71 2.91
C ASN A 117 4.23 -2.98 1.72
N LEU A 118 3.18 -2.17 1.90
CA LEU A 118 2.68 -1.32 0.81
C LEU A 118 3.81 -0.45 0.26
N PRO A 119 3.92 -0.29 -1.06
CA PRO A 119 3.00 -0.69 -2.13
C PRO A 119 3.26 -2.08 -2.76
N TYR A 120 4.19 -2.88 -2.25
CA TYR A 120 4.69 -4.09 -2.95
C TYR A 120 3.58 -5.05 -3.42
N GLY A 121 2.59 -5.29 -2.56
CA GLY A 121 1.47 -6.17 -2.87
C GLY A 121 0.53 -5.69 -3.98
N LEU A 122 0.67 -4.45 -4.48
CA LEU A 122 -0.19 -3.91 -5.54
C LEU A 122 0.09 -4.52 -6.92
N ASN A 123 1.18 -5.27 -7.10
CA ASN A 123 1.46 -6.00 -8.34
C ASN A 123 1.07 -7.48 -8.31
N ALA A 124 0.38 -7.94 -7.25
CA ALA A 124 -0.08 -9.31 -7.22
C ALA A 124 -1.06 -9.60 -8.38
N PRO A 125 -1.10 -10.83 -8.92
CA PRO A 125 -1.89 -11.15 -10.12
C PRO A 125 -3.38 -10.83 -10.02
N ALA A 126 -3.97 -10.99 -8.83
CA ALA A 126 -5.38 -10.73 -8.58
C ALA A 126 -5.72 -9.24 -8.40
N VAL A 127 -4.75 -8.31 -8.56
CA VAL A 127 -4.93 -6.89 -8.30
C VAL A 127 -5.25 -6.13 -9.58
N ASN A 128 -6.46 -5.57 -9.62
CA ASN A 128 -6.92 -4.72 -10.69
C ASN A 128 -6.70 -3.24 -10.33
N LYS A 129 -6.18 -2.45 -11.28
CA LYS A 129 -5.80 -1.04 -11.06
C LYS A 129 -6.47 -0.15 -12.08
N GLU A 130 -7.07 0.94 -11.63
CA GLU A 130 -7.71 1.94 -12.49
C GLU A 130 -7.29 3.35 -12.08
N LEU A 131 -6.80 4.14 -13.03
CA LEU A 131 -6.56 5.58 -12.83
C LEU A 131 -7.89 6.31 -12.96
N VAL A 132 -8.54 6.61 -11.84
CA VAL A 132 -9.87 7.24 -11.80
C VAL A 132 -9.81 8.77 -11.82
N GLY A 133 -8.61 9.35 -11.82
CA GLY A 133 -8.39 10.77 -11.99
C GLY A 133 -7.23 11.28 -11.14
N GLU A 134 -7.27 12.56 -10.85
CA GLU A 134 -6.21 13.29 -10.15
C GLU A 134 -6.85 14.24 -9.14
N SER A 135 -6.11 14.59 -8.10
CA SER A 135 -6.55 15.63 -7.16
C SER A 135 -5.36 16.36 -6.56
N LYS A 136 -5.67 17.44 -5.85
CA LYS A 136 -4.72 18.10 -4.96
C LYS A 136 -5.17 17.88 -3.53
N VAL A 137 -4.22 17.60 -2.65
CA VAL A 137 -4.44 17.53 -1.19
C VAL A 137 -3.34 18.39 -0.58
N ASN A 138 -3.73 19.39 0.21
CA ASN A 138 -2.82 20.38 0.79
C ASN A 138 -1.88 21.02 -0.26
N ASN A 139 -2.44 21.36 -1.43
CA ASN A 139 -1.74 21.92 -2.60
C ASN A 139 -0.69 21.00 -3.27
N ILE A 140 -0.58 19.73 -2.86
CA ILE A 140 0.28 18.72 -3.49
C ILE A 140 -0.55 17.90 -4.48
N SER A 141 0.01 17.57 -5.65
CA SER A 141 -0.72 16.87 -6.72
C SER A 141 -0.57 15.34 -6.63
N TYR A 142 -1.69 14.63 -6.79
CA TYR A 142 -1.79 13.18 -6.66
C TYR A 142 -2.50 12.53 -7.86
N TYR A 143 -2.06 11.33 -8.22
CA TYR A 143 -2.86 10.38 -8.99
C TYR A 143 -3.79 9.61 -8.05
N LYS A 144 -5.05 9.42 -8.46
CA LYS A 144 -6.03 8.60 -7.75
C LYS A 144 -6.14 7.24 -8.44
N ILE A 145 -5.65 6.20 -7.77
CA ILE A 145 -5.70 4.83 -8.27
C ILE A 145 -6.75 4.06 -7.46
N LYS A 146 -7.81 3.61 -8.13
CA LYS A 146 -8.74 2.63 -7.58
C LYS A 146 -8.09 1.24 -7.72
N VAL A 147 -8.21 0.45 -6.67
CA VAL A 147 -7.76 -0.95 -6.65
C VAL A 147 -8.90 -1.85 -6.18
N THR A 148 -9.10 -2.94 -6.91
CA THR A 148 -10.04 -4.02 -6.59
C THR A 148 -9.34 -5.36 -6.78
N PHE A 149 -9.94 -6.43 -6.28
CA PHE A 149 -9.34 -7.77 -6.36
C PHE A 149 -10.25 -8.75 -7.07
N ASP A 150 -9.65 -9.71 -7.77
CA ASP A 150 -10.38 -10.84 -8.33
C ASP A 150 -10.85 -11.78 -7.21
N GLN A 151 -11.99 -12.46 -7.41
CA GLN A 151 -12.47 -13.46 -6.45
C GLN A 151 -11.44 -14.59 -6.25
N GLU A 152 -10.76 -14.98 -7.33
CA GLU A 152 -9.63 -15.90 -7.26
C GLU A 152 -8.36 -15.13 -6.87
N GLY A 153 -7.77 -15.47 -5.72
CA GLY A 153 -6.53 -14.85 -5.24
C GLY A 153 -6.69 -13.51 -4.53
N GLY A 154 -7.87 -12.88 -4.54
CA GLY A 154 -8.17 -11.67 -3.78
C GLY A 154 -8.41 -11.87 -2.28
N GLY A 155 -8.49 -13.12 -1.82
CA GLY A 155 -8.73 -13.45 -0.42
C GLY A 155 -10.19 -13.27 0.02
N THR A 156 -10.43 -13.20 1.32
CA THR A 156 -11.78 -13.03 1.89
C THR A 156 -12.40 -11.67 1.62
N ASP A 157 -11.54 -10.67 1.37
CA ASP A 157 -11.92 -9.27 1.24
C ASP A 157 -11.92 -8.83 -0.23
N PHE A 158 -12.12 -9.76 -1.18
CA PHE A 158 -12.08 -9.44 -2.62
C PHE A 158 -13.14 -8.41 -3.05
N GLU A 159 -14.20 -8.28 -2.27
CA GLU A 159 -15.27 -7.28 -2.47
C GLU A 159 -14.87 -5.86 -1.99
N ASP A 160 -13.77 -5.73 -1.25
CA ASP A 160 -13.33 -4.44 -0.73
C ASP A 160 -12.74 -3.57 -1.86
N GLU A 161 -13.16 -2.31 -1.88
CA GLU A 161 -12.61 -1.30 -2.78
C GLU A 161 -11.56 -0.47 -2.06
N PHE A 162 -10.44 -0.23 -2.74
CA PHE A 162 -9.35 0.60 -2.26
C PHE A 162 -9.14 1.81 -3.18
N MET A 163 -8.69 2.92 -2.60
CA MET A 163 -8.28 4.13 -3.29
C MET A 163 -6.92 4.55 -2.76
N TYR A 164 -5.98 4.83 -3.66
CA TYR A 164 -4.63 5.29 -3.32
C TYR A 164 -4.38 6.66 -3.96
N TRP A 165 -3.86 7.59 -3.17
CA TRP A 165 -3.35 8.88 -3.66
C TRP A 165 -1.83 8.79 -3.75
N ILE A 166 -1.34 8.67 -4.98
CA ILE A 166 0.08 8.52 -5.30
C ILE A 166 0.65 9.87 -5.71
N HIS A 167 1.66 10.34 -4.98
CA HIS A 167 2.31 11.63 -5.24
C HIS A 167 2.86 11.67 -6.66
N LYS A 168 2.51 12.70 -7.46
CA LYS A 168 2.85 12.73 -8.89
C LYS A 168 4.35 12.80 -9.19
N GLU A 169 5.10 13.51 -8.35
CA GLU A 169 6.55 13.67 -8.53
C GLU A 169 7.34 12.55 -7.83
N ASN A 170 7.04 12.28 -6.56
CA ASN A 170 7.80 11.35 -5.72
C ASN A 170 7.34 9.89 -5.80
N PHE A 171 6.20 9.60 -6.44
CA PHE A 171 5.62 8.24 -6.51
C PHE A 171 5.57 7.55 -5.13
N THR A 172 5.05 8.25 -4.12
CA THR A 172 4.77 7.72 -2.79
C THR A 172 3.27 7.63 -2.56
N ILE A 173 2.82 6.62 -1.81
CA ILE A 173 1.44 6.58 -1.31
C ILE A 173 1.39 7.45 -0.05
N ASP A 174 0.80 8.63 -0.18
CA ASP A 174 0.65 9.54 0.97
C ASP A 174 -0.73 9.41 1.60
N TYR A 175 -1.73 9.00 0.82
CA TYR A 175 -3.05 8.69 1.34
C TYR A 175 -3.59 7.39 0.76
N LEU A 176 -4.34 6.65 1.57
CA LEU A 176 -5.13 5.52 1.09
C LEU A 176 -6.48 5.48 1.79
N ALA A 177 -7.49 4.95 1.12
CA ALA A 177 -8.79 4.72 1.69
C ALA A 177 -9.33 3.37 1.26
N TYR A 178 -10.19 2.81 2.09
CA TYR A 178 -10.86 1.55 1.79
C TYR A 178 -12.21 1.48 2.48
N LYS A 179 -13.09 0.69 1.88
CA LYS A 179 -14.40 0.34 2.43
C LYS A 179 -14.40 -1.16 2.69
N TYR A 180 -14.78 -1.54 3.90
CA TYR A 180 -14.89 -2.93 4.32
C TYR A 180 -16.32 -3.23 4.80
N ALA A 181 -16.74 -4.49 4.70
CA ALA A 181 -18.09 -4.93 5.08
C ALA A 181 -18.19 -5.54 6.50
N VAL A 182 -17.08 -5.97 7.09
CA VAL A 182 -17.06 -6.65 8.40
C VAL A 182 -17.51 -5.75 9.56
N ASP A 183 -18.11 -6.34 10.61
CA ASP A 183 -18.58 -5.67 11.84
C ASP A 183 -19.52 -4.46 11.61
N GLY A 184 -20.44 -4.56 10.65
CA GLY A 184 -21.35 -3.46 10.27
C GLY A 184 -20.76 -2.49 9.24
N GLY A 185 -19.57 -2.82 8.74
CA GLY A 185 -18.85 -2.10 7.71
C GLY A 185 -18.18 -0.82 8.18
N GLY A 186 -17.40 -0.23 7.29
CA GLY A 186 -16.73 1.02 7.60
C GLY A 186 -15.96 1.60 6.42
N ILE A 187 -15.68 2.89 6.52
CA ILE A 187 -14.78 3.60 5.62
C ILE A 187 -13.61 4.11 6.46
N ARG A 188 -12.39 3.85 5.97
CA ARG A 188 -11.16 4.42 6.52
C ARG A 188 -10.49 5.28 5.48
N PHE A 189 -9.91 6.37 5.95
CA PHE A 189 -8.98 7.21 5.21
C PHE A 189 -7.71 7.30 6.04
N ARG A 190 -6.56 7.03 5.44
CA ARG A 190 -5.28 7.03 6.12
C ARG A 190 -4.38 8.08 5.49
N GLU A 191 -3.79 8.90 6.34
CA GLU A 191 -2.70 9.82 5.99
C GLU A 191 -1.38 9.19 6.44
N ALA A 192 -0.45 8.99 5.50
CA ALA A 192 0.88 8.49 5.78
C ALA A 192 1.70 9.58 6.49
N TYR A 193 2.49 9.18 7.49
CA TYR A 193 3.44 10.03 8.17
C TYR A 193 4.64 9.20 8.65
N ASN A 194 5.65 9.87 9.21
CA ASN A 194 6.88 9.23 9.71
C ASN A 194 7.55 8.28 8.69
N PRO A 195 7.89 8.78 7.50
CA PRO A 195 8.54 7.97 6.47
C PRO A 195 9.93 7.53 6.93
N ARG A 196 10.21 6.22 6.82
CA ARG A 196 11.50 5.62 7.14
C ARG A 196 11.98 4.78 5.97
N VAL A 197 13.28 4.75 5.73
CA VAL A 197 13.89 3.86 4.74
C VAL A 197 14.95 3.04 5.44
N ILE A 198 14.82 1.72 5.42
CA ILE A 198 15.70 0.78 6.11
C ILE A 198 16.17 -0.23 5.08
N ASN A 199 17.49 -0.25 4.84
CA ASN A 199 18.13 -1.06 3.79
C ASN A 199 17.44 -0.93 2.42
N GLY A 200 17.01 0.29 2.08
CA GLY A 200 16.42 0.60 0.78
C GLY A 200 14.96 0.17 0.62
N ILE A 201 14.29 -0.26 1.70
CA ILE A 201 12.84 -0.48 1.75
C ILE A 201 12.18 0.62 2.57
N ARG A 202 11.09 1.17 2.02
CA ARG A 202 10.35 2.29 2.57
C ARG A 202 9.20 1.80 3.47
N PHE A 203 9.09 2.40 4.64
CA PHE A 203 8.02 2.19 5.62
C PHE A 203 7.36 3.53 6.00
N VAL A 204 6.09 3.49 6.39
CA VAL A 204 5.31 4.64 6.87
C VAL A 204 4.40 4.22 8.01
N ASP A 205 4.11 5.16 8.90
CA ASP A 205 2.99 5.05 9.83
C ASP A 205 1.76 5.75 9.24
N TYR A 206 0.58 5.49 9.80
CA TYR A 206 -0.66 6.09 9.32
C TYR A 206 -1.50 6.71 10.44
N LYS A 207 -1.95 7.94 10.24
CA LYS A 207 -3.10 8.48 10.97
C LYS A 207 -4.35 7.91 10.32
N ASN A 208 -5.21 7.28 11.10
CA ASN A 208 -6.36 6.54 10.62
C ASN A 208 -7.64 7.30 10.96
N TYR A 209 -8.35 7.75 9.93
CA TYR A 209 -9.56 8.55 10.02
C TYR A 209 -10.79 7.74 9.62
N LYS A 210 -11.97 8.23 10.01
CA LYS A 210 -13.26 7.70 9.57
C LYS A 210 -14.23 8.79 9.12
N THR A 211 -15.22 8.36 8.36
CA THR A 211 -16.50 9.05 8.19
C THR A 211 -17.61 8.16 8.77
N ASP A 212 -18.63 8.78 9.36
CA ASP A 212 -19.82 8.05 9.82
C ASP A 212 -20.84 7.82 8.68
N ASN A 213 -20.68 8.51 7.54
CA ASN A 213 -21.50 8.30 6.35
C ASN A 213 -20.90 7.21 5.44
N LEU A 214 -21.44 5.99 5.51
CA LEU A 214 -20.98 4.83 4.74
C LEU A 214 -21.39 4.84 3.25
N SER A 215 -22.22 5.81 2.84
CA SER A 215 -22.56 6.05 1.43
C SER A 215 -21.54 6.94 0.71
N THR A 216 -20.58 7.52 1.45
CA THR A 216 -19.52 8.36 0.87
C THR A 216 -18.65 7.53 -0.08
N SER A 217 -18.50 8.01 -1.32
CA SER A 217 -17.53 7.46 -2.27
C SER A 217 -16.10 7.70 -1.78
N LEU A 218 -15.24 6.67 -1.88
CA LEU A 218 -13.82 6.78 -1.49
C LEU A 218 -13.11 7.93 -2.20
N SER A 219 -13.46 8.19 -3.47
CA SER A 219 -12.88 9.24 -4.31
C SER A 219 -13.10 10.68 -3.82
N LYS A 220 -13.98 10.89 -2.83
CA LYS A 220 -14.32 12.19 -2.24
C LYS A 220 -13.65 12.42 -0.88
N LEU A 221 -12.98 11.41 -0.31
CA LEU A 221 -12.45 11.47 1.05
C LEU A 221 -11.29 12.45 1.20
N ASP A 222 -10.51 12.69 0.15
CA ASP A 222 -9.49 13.73 0.11
C ASP A 222 -10.08 15.13 0.32
N VAL A 223 -11.16 15.46 -0.37
CA VAL A 223 -11.87 16.73 -0.19
C VAL A 223 -12.46 16.85 1.22
N MET A 224 -12.99 15.76 1.77
CA MET A 224 -13.50 15.74 3.14
C MET A 224 -12.37 15.90 4.17
N PHE A 225 -11.21 15.32 3.91
CA PHE A 225 -10.03 15.44 4.76
C PHE A 225 -9.54 16.89 4.83
N GLU A 226 -9.39 17.57 3.69
CA GLU A 226 -8.99 18.99 3.65
C GLU A 226 -9.98 19.93 4.35
N LYS A 227 -11.27 19.55 4.41
CA LYS A 227 -12.31 20.28 5.11
C LYS A 227 -12.45 19.88 6.59
N GLU A 228 -11.53 19.08 7.11
CA GLU A 228 -11.55 18.56 8.49
C GLU A 228 -12.84 17.81 8.84
N GLN A 229 -13.49 17.19 7.85
CA GLN A 229 -14.75 16.46 8.02
C GLN A 229 -14.56 14.99 8.41
N LEU A 230 -13.31 14.51 8.44
CA LEU A 230 -12.98 13.15 8.86
C LEU A 230 -12.53 13.14 10.32
N LYS A 231 -13.01 12.16 11.09
CA LYS A 231 -12.68 12.00 12.50
C LYS A 231 -11.43 11.14 12.64
N LEU A 232 -10.37 11.64 13.28
CA LEU A 232 -9.21 10.82 13.65
C LEU A 232 -9.64 9.76 14.66
N LEU A 233 -9.37 8.50 14.36
CA LEU A 233 -9.69 7.37 15.24
C LEU A 233 -8.48 6.88 16.02
N SER A 234 -7.36 6.73 15.31
CA SER A 234 -6.19 6.06 15.84
C SER A 234 -4.97 6.37 15.01
N LYS A 235 -3.81 5.99 15.54
CA LYS A 235 -2.57 5.85 14.81
C LYS A 235 -2.28 4.38 14.55
N ILE A 236 -1.61 4.10 13.45
CA ILE A 236 -1.14 2.78 13.05
C ILE A 236 0.36 2.94 12.88
N GLU A 237 1.09 2.49 13.89
CA GLU A 237 2.54 2.66 13.99
C GLU A 237 3.20 1.29 14.03
N ILE A 238 4.22 1.11 13.20
CA ILE A 238 5.12 -0.04 13.27
C ILE A 238 6.45 0.39 13.90
N GLU A 239 6.96 -0.43 14.79
CA GLU A 239 8.13 -0.17 15.63
C GLU A 239 9.20 -1.24 15.37
N ASP A 240 10.42 -1.03 15.88
CA ASP A 240 11.51 -2.02 15.86
C ASP A 240 11.71 -2.69 14.49
N ILE A 241 11.76 -1.89 13.44
CA ILE A 241 11.85 -2.38 12.07
C ILE A 241 13.29 -2.78 11.76
N TYR A 242 13.48 -4.05 11.40
CA TYR A 242 14.74 -4.60 10.92
C TYR A 242 14.54 -5.19 9.52
N VAL A 243 15.46 -4.88 8.61
CA VAL A 243 15.47 -5.44 7.27
C VAL A 243 16.81 -6.13 7.05
N TYR A 244 16.79 -7.40 6.71
CA TYR A 244 17.94 -8.15 6.27
C TYR A 244 17.75 -8.52 4.80
N LEU A 245 18.70 -8.17 3.95
CA LEU A 245 18.72 -8.59 2.56
C LEU A 245 19.70 -9.76 2.47
N GLU A 246 19.24 -10.91 1.95
CA GLU A 246 20.16 -11.96 1.55
C GLU A 246 21.13 -11.37 0.52
N ARG A 247 22.41 -11.29 0.87
CA ARG A 247 23.45 -10.95 -0.10
C ARG A 247 23.63 -12.17 -0.97
N ASP A 248 23.62 -11.98 -2.28
CA ASP A 248 24.11 -13.00 -3.19
C ASP A 248 25.57 -13.26 -2.77
N CYS A 249 25.84 -14.41 -2.14
CA CYS A 249 27.20 -14.85 -1.87
C CYS A 249 27.84 -15.12 -3.24
N CYS A 250 28.53 -14.13 -3.79
CA CYS A 250 29.41 -14.27 -4.95
C CYS A 250 30.75 -14.85 -4.50
#